data_AF-A0A0H5P4Q1-F1
#
_entry.id   AF-A0A0H5P4Q1-F1
#
_cell.length_a   1.000
_cell.length_b   1.000
_cell.length_c   1.000
_cell.angle_alpha   90.00
_cell.angle_beta   90.00
_cell.angle_gamma   90.00
#
_symmetry.space_group_name_H-M   'P 1'
#
loop_
_entity.id
_entity.type
_entity.pdbx_description
1 polymer ?
#
loop_
_entity_poly.entity_id
_entity_poly.type
_entity_poly.pdbx_seq_one_letter_code
_entity_poly.pdbx_strand_id
1 'polypeptide(L)'
;MRTATTLALTSGAALALAFTAPLTATADPLTDFLCTSGSAQFCPPPPPVAPPPRSQDCHPSYDPCLPRVIDVDCAGGSGDGPVYTGRVRVIGPDDYDLDRDGNGIGCESS
;
A
#
# COMPACT_ATOMS: atom_id res chain seq x y z
N MET A 1 48.30 39.73 -60.75
CA MET A 1 47.31 40.77 -60.39
C MET A 1 46.24 40.07 -59.55
N ARG A 2 46.41 40.09 -58.21
CA ARG A 2 45.48 40.72 -57.24
C ARG A 2 44.01 40.42 -57.61
N THR A 3 43.32 39.56 -56.89
CA THR A 3 42.68 39.94 -55.62
C THR A 3 42.50 38.76 -54.66
N ALA A 4 42.88 39.00 -53.40
CA ALA A 4 42.52 38.21 -52.24
C ALA A 4 41.19 38.73 -51.64
N THR A 5 40.89 38.30 -50.41
CA THR A 5 39.82 38.73 -49.47
C THR A 5 38.48 38.00 -49.65
N THR A 6 37.80 37.45 -48.62
CA THR A 6 37.75 37.71 -47.17
C THR A 6 37.11 36.54 -46.39
N LEU A 7 37.64 36.29 -45.17
CA LEU A 7 37.00 36.01 -43.86
C LEU A 7 35.83 35.01 -43.70
N ALA A 8 35.98 34.09 -42.72
CA ALA A 8 35.30 34.14 -41.40
C ALA A 8 35.67 32.85 -40.61
N LEU A 9 36.42 32.94 -39.50
CA LEU A 9 35.90 32.88 -38.12
C LEU A 9 34.72 31.90 -37.94
N THR A 10 34.87 30.85 -37.14
CA THR A 10 34.34 30.80 -35.75
C THR A 10 34.49 29.41 -35.13
N SER A 11 34.83 29.42 -33.84
CA SER A 11 34.87 28.31 -32.90
C SER A 11 33.67 27.37 -32.93
N GLY A 12 33.92 26.07 -32.84
CA GLY A 12 32.91 25.07 -32.48
C GLY A 12 33.34 24.30 -31.24
N ALA A 13 32.99 24.82 -30.06
CA ALA A 13 33.05 24.04 -28.82
C ALA A 13 31.98 22.94 -28.91
N ALA A 14 32.41 21.68 -29.00
CA ALA A 14 31.50 20.55 -28.94
C ALA A 14 31.06 20.37 -27.47
N LEU A 15 29.99 21.06 -27.06
CA LEU A 15 29.25 20.70 -25.85
C LEU A 15 28.55 19.36 -26.14
N ALA A 16 29.16 18.27 -25.68
CA ALA A 16 28.47 16.99 -25.55
C ALA A 16 27.41 17.12 -24.45
N LEU A 17 26.20 17.53 -24.83
CA LEU A 17 25.02 17.43 -23.98
C LEU A 17 24.74 15.94 -23.76
N ALA A 18 25.17 15.42 -22.61
CA ALA A 18 24.70 14.14 -22.12
C ALA A 18 23.18 14.24 -21.93
N PHE A 19 22.42 13.62 -22.84
CA PHE A 19 20.99 13.45 -22.71
C PHE A 19 20.72 12.52 -21.53
N THR A 20 20.55 13.09 -20.34
CA THR A 20 19.87 12.42 -19.22
C THR A 20 18.37 12.55 -19.42
N ALA A 21 17.83 11.85 -20.43
CA ALA A 21 16.38 11.67 -20.49
C ALA A 21 16.00 10.69 -19.37
N PRO A 22 15.06 11.03 -18.46
CA PRO A 22 14.45 10.01 -17.64
C PRO A 22 13.75 9.04 -18.60
N LEU A 23 13.90 7.74 -18.38
CA LEU A 23 13.03 6.71 -18.98
C LEU A 23 11.61 6.92 -18.43
N THR A 24 10.91 7.95 -18.90
CA THR A 24 9.46 8.02 -18.76
C THR A 24 8.91 6.90 -19.59
N ALA A 25 8.47 5.84 -18.90
CA ALA A 25 7.86 4.64 -19.44
C ALA A 25 6.72 5.02 -20.40
N THR A 26 7.02 5.05 -21.69
CA THR A 26 5.98 5.01 -22.72
C THR A 26 5.33 3.65 -22.60
N ALA A 27 4.00 3.60 -22.46
CA ALA A 27 3.27 2.34 -22.44
C ALA A 27 3.59 1.59 -23.75
N ASP A 28 4.38 0.52 -23.66
CA ASP A 28 4.69 -0.32 -24.82
C ASP A 28 3.41 -1.03 -25.26
N PRO A 29 2.93 -0.83 -26.50
CA PRO A 29 1.66 -1.41 -26.95
C PRO A 29 1.66 -2.94 -26.94
N LEU A 30 2.85 -3.56 -27.00
CA LEU A 30 3.01 -5.01 -26.86
C LEU A 30 2.72 -5.47 -25.43
N THR A 31 3.17 -4.71 -24.43
CA THR A 31 2.95 -5.04 -23.02
C THR A 31 1.46 -4.92 -22.66
N ASP A 32 0.76 -3.92 -23.20
CA ASP A 32 -0.67 -3.72 -23.00
C ASP A 32 -1.53 -4.86 -23.60
N PHE A 33 -1.20 -5.28 -24.83
CA PHE A 33 -1.84 -6.42 -25.47
C PHE A 33 -1.62 -7.72 -24.68
N LEU A 34 -0.40 -7.94 -24.19
CA LEU A 34 -0.06 -9.13 -23.41
C LEU A 34 -0.77 -9.15 -22.06
N CYS A 35 -0.88 -8.02 -21.37
CA CYS A 35 -1.69 -7.94 -20.15
C CYS A 35 -3.18 -8.24 -20.44
N THR A 36 -3.75 -7.64 -21.49
CA THR A 36 -5.16 -7.86 -21.89
C THR A 36 -5.45 -9.32 -22.31
N SER A 37 -4.45 -10.02 -22.86
CA SER A 37 -4.56 -11.44 -23.22
C SER A 37 -4.59 -12.41 -22.03
N GLY A 38 -4.47 -11.90 -20.79
CA GLY A 38 -4.52 -12.69 -19.55
C GLY A 38 -3.15 -13.05 -18.97
N SER A 39 -2.06 -12.52 -19.52
CA SER A 39 -0.70 -12.78 -19.03
C SER A 39 -0.35 -11.81 -17.89
N ALA A 40 -0.65 -12.18 -16.64
CA ALA A 40 -0.45 -11.32 -15.46
C ALA A 40 1.00 -10.85 -15.24
N GLN A 41 1.98 -11.57 -15.78
CA GLN A 41 3.41 -11.22 -15.71
C GLN A 41 3.76 -9.91 -16.44
N PHE A 42 2.92 -9.47 -17.37
CA PHE A 42 3.10 -8.23 -18.13
C PHE A 42 2.19 -7.11 -17.63
N CYS A 43 1.32 -7.39 -16.67
CA CYS A 43 0.50 -6.35 -16.07
C CYS A 43 1.35 -5.57 -15.05
N PRO A 44 1.12 -4.25 -14.92
CA PRO A 44 1.71 -3.50 -13.83
C PRO A 44 1.34 -4.17 -12.51
N PRO A 45 2.26 -4.23 -11.53
CA PRO A 45 1.95 -4.78 -10.23
C PRO A 45 0.74 -4.03 -9.65
N PRO A 46 -0.18 -4.71 -8.95
CA PRO A 46 -1.27 -4.04 -8.29
C PRO A 46 -0.70 -3.00 -7.31
N PRO A 47 -1.39 -1.87 -7.11
CA PRO A 47 -0.97 -0.91 -6.11
C PRO A 47 -0.82 -1.63 -4.76
N PRO A 48 0.15 -1.22 -3.92
CA PRO A 48 0.28 -1.76 -2.58
C PRO A 48 -1.07 -1.67 -1.85
N VAL A 49 -1.48 -2.77 -1.23
CA VAL A 49 -2.66 -2.77 -0.36
C VAL A 49 -2.38 -1.78 0.78
N ALA A 50 -3.25 -0.77 0.92
CA ALA A 50 -3.13 0.17 2.03
C ALA A 50 -3.26 -0.61 3.36
N PRO A 51 -2.43 -0.30 4.37
CA PRO A 51 -2.60 -0.91 5.69
C PRO A 51 -4.01 -0.58 6.22
N PRO A 52 -4.63 -1.49 6.98
CA PRO A 52 -5.94 -1.24 7.55
C PRO A 52 -5.92 0.05 8.39
N PRO A 53 -7.01 0.83 8.41
CA PRO A 53 -7.07 2.05 9.20
C PRO A 53 -6.69 1.72 10.64
N ARG A 54 -5.69 2.42 11.17
CA ARG A 54 -5.40 2.38 12.60
C ARG A 54 -6.55 3.11 13.27
N SER A 55 -7.43 2.37 13.91
CA SER A 55 -8.56 2.89 14.66
C SER A 55 -8.03 3.76 15.81
N GLN A 56 -7.99 5.07 15.61
CA GLN A 56 -7.65 6.04 16.65
C GLN A 56 -8.79 6.22 17.67
N ASP A 57 -9.69 5.26 17.71
CA ASP A 57 -11.04 5.33 18.23
C ASP A 57 -11.31 4.02 18.98
N CYS A 58 -10.86 4.00 20.24
CA CYS A 58 -10.98 2.83 21.12
C CYS A 58 -12.44 2.52 21.42
N HIS A 59 -12.84 1.27 21.23
CA HIS A 59 -14.13 0.80 21.68
C HIS A 59 -14.25 0.93 23.21
N PRO A 60 -15.21 1.69 23.75
CA PRO A 60 -15.25 2.03 25.17
C PRO A 60 -15.57 0.84 26.08
N SER A 61 -16.14 -0.23 25.53
CA SER A 61 -16.50 -1.44 26.29
C SER A 61 -15.33 -2.37 26.58
N TYR A 62 -14.12 -2.11 26.10
CA TYR A 62 -13.01 -3.07 26.18
C TYR A 62 -11.72 -2.47 26.72
N ASP A 63 -10.99 -3.26 27.52
CA ASP A 63 -9.64 -2.94 28.02
C ASP A 63 -8.73 -4.18 27.96
N PRO A 64 -7.62 -4.18 27.18
CA PRO A 64 -7.03 -3.04 26.46
C PRO A 64 -7.89 -2.53 25.30
N CYS A 65 -7.58 -1.31 24.85
CA CYS A 65 -8.26 -0.64 23.73
C CYS A 65 -8.37 -1.56 22.51
N LEU A 66 -9.61 -1.85 22.09
CA LEU A 66 -9.90 -2.55 20.86
C LEU A 66 -10.30 -1.57 19.74
N PRO A 67 -9.96 -1.91 18.48
CA PRO A 67 -10.33 -1.10 17.33
C PRO A 67 -11.84 -1.14 17.09
N ARG A 68 -12.44 0.00 16.71
CA ARG A 68 -13.81 0.04 16.18
C ARG A 68 -13.86 -0.51 14.75
N VAL A 69 -14.05 -1.82 14.62
CA VAL A 69 -14.20 -2.54 13.33
C VAL A 69 -15.47 -3.39 13.32
N ILE A 70 -15.73 -4.09 12.20
CA ILE A 70 -16.90 -4.96 12.03
C ILE A 70 -16.88 -6.17 12.98
N ASP A 71 -15.69 -6.71 13.22
CA ASP A 71 -15.51 -7.95 13.98
C ASP A 71 -14.09 -8.02 14.55
N VAL A 72 -13.98 -8.53 15.77
CA VAL A 72 -12.73 -8.78 16.47
C VAL A 72 -12.85 -10.16 17.09
N ASP A 73 -11.91 -11.04 16.78
CA ASP A 73 -11.93 -12.43 17.24
C ASP A 73 -10.87 -12.72 18.30
N CYS A 74 -11.08 -13.80 19.05
CA CYS A 74 -10.05 -14.33 19.94
C CYS A 74 -8.93 -15.01 19.15
N ALA A 75 -7.69 -14.58 19.36
CA ALA A 75 -6.51 -15.19 18.78
C ALA A 75 -6.37 -16.65 19.27
N GLY A 76 -6.21 -17.59 18.34
CA GLY A 76 -6.18 -19.03 18.66
C GLY A 76 -7.54 -19.74 18.54
N GLY A 77 -8.62 -18.96 18.37
CA GLY A 77 -9.96 -19.48 18.08
C GLY A 77 -10.20 -19.78 16.59
N SER A 78 -11.44 -20.17 16.27
CA SER A 78 -11.91 -20.46 14.91
C SER A 78 -12.52 -19.26 14.18
N GLY A 79 -12.31 -18.05 14.68
CA GLY A 79 -12.89 -16.84 14.11
C GLY A 79 -12.26 -16.46 12.77
N ASP A 80 -13.00 -15.70 11.96
CA ASP A 80 -12.67 -15.33 10.57
C ASP A 80 -12.48 -13.81 10.40
N GLY A 81 -12.54 -13.08 11.51
CA GLY A 81 -12.57 -11.64 11.59
C GLY A 81 -11.28 -10.99 11.10
N PRO A 82 -11.36 -9.71 10.68
CA PRO A 82 -10.21 -8.97 10.16
C PRO A 82 -9.17 -8.63 11.25
N VAL A 83 -9.52 -8.77 12.52
CA VAL A 83 -8.68 -8.43 13.68
C VAL A 83 -8.81 -9.53 14.73
N TYR A 84 -7.70 -9.86 15.38
CA TYR A 84 -7.66 -10.79 16.52
C TYR A 84 -7.07 -10.13 17.77
N THR A 85 -7.53 -10.55 18.95
CA THR A 85 -7.06 -10.10 20.26
C THR A 85 -6.78 -11.27 21.20
N GLY A 86 -5.95 -11.04 22.23
CA GLY A 86 -5.85 -11.94 23.38
C GLY A 86 -6.90 -11.61 24.45
N ARG A 87 -6.68 -12.13 25.66
CA ARG A 87 -7.52 -11.86 26.83
C ARG A 87 -7.81 -10.37 27.01
N VAL A 88 -9.10 -10.04 27.11
CA VAL A 88 -9.60 -8.66 27.21
C VAL A 88 -10.59 -8.56 28.37
N ARG A 89 -10.70 -7.39 29.00
CA ARG A 89 -11.77 -7.11 29.95
C ARG A 89 -12.93 -6.44 29.22
N VAL A 90 -14.13 -6.97 29.42
CA VAL A 90 -15.38 -6.39 28.91
C VAL A 90 -16.02 -5.56 30.03
N ILE A 91 -16.08 -4.26 29.81
CA ILE A 91 -16.52 -3.24 30.78
C ILE A 91 -17.94 -2.75 30.45
N GLY A 92 -18.32 -2.79 29.18
CA GLY A 92 -19.62 -2.35 28.66
C GLY A 92 -20.30 -3.46 27.85
N PRO A 93 -21.16 -3.11 26.88
CA PRO A 93 -21.72 -4.07 25.93
C PRO A 93 -20.63 -4.86 25.19
N ASP A 94 -20.86 -6.16 25.03
CA ASP A 94 -19.98 -7.04 24.27
C ASP A 94 -20.36 -7.05 22.78
N ASP A 95 -20.05 -5.95 22.09
CA ASP A 95 -20.40 -5.77 20.66
C ASP A 95 -19.61 -6.69 19.70
N TYR A 96 -18.52 -7.31 20.18
CA TYR A 96 -17.68 -8.27 19.45
C TYR A 96 -17.85 -9.72 19.92
N ASP A 97 -18.82 -10.00 20.80
CA ASP A 97 -19.11 -11.35 21.32
C ASP A 97 -17.86 -12.10 21.82
N LEU A 98 -16.94 -11.39 22.50
CA LEU A 98 -15.67 -11.91 23.02
C LEU A 98 -15.82 -12.61 24.37
N ASP A 99 -16.87 -12.27 25.14
CA ASP A 99 -17.21 -12.73 26.49
C ASP A 99 -18.60 -13.40 26.48
N ARG A 100 -18.67 -14.56 25.84
CA ARG A 100 -19.93 -15.28 25.57
C ARG A 100 -20.64 -15.79 26.83
N ASP A 101 -19.91 -15.99 27.91
CA ASP A 101 -20.46 -16.38 29.21
C ASP A 101 -20.80 -15.15 30.09
N GLY A 102 -20.38 -13.95 29.70
CA GLY A 102 -20.77 -12.68 30.30
C GLY A 102 -20.16 -12.45 31.68
N ASN A 103 -18.95 -12.95 31.90
CA ASN A 103 -18.26 -12.88 33.19
C ASN A 103 -17.38 -11.61 33.33
N GLY A 104 -17.31 -10.80 32.28
CA GLY A 104 -16.52 -9.58 32.16
C GLY A 104 -15.12 -9.80 31.57
N ILE A 105 -14.77 -11.03 31.17
CA ILE A 105 -13.47 -11.40 30.62
C ILE A 105 -13.66 -12.10 29.27
N GLY A 106 -13.25 -11.43 28.20
CA GLY A 106 -13.23 -12.03 26.87
C GLY A 106 -11.96 -12.85 26.62
N CYS A 107 -12.06 -13.83 25.73
CA CYS A 107 -10.93 -14.61 25.22
C CYS A 107 -10.13 -15.39 26.29
N GLU A 108 -10.79 -15.88 27.34
CA GLU A 108 -10.14 -16.65 28.41
C GLU A 108 -9.70 -18.07 28.02
N SER A 109 -10.38 -18.66 27.03
CA SER A 109 -10.17 -20.04 26.58
C SER A 109 -9.44 -20.15 25.23
N SER A 110 -8.74 -19.09 24.83
CA SER A 110 -8.12 -18.96 23.50
C SER A 110 -6.74 -19.60 23.41
#